data_AF-A0ABD7MXS5-F1
#
_entry.id   AF-A0ABD7MXS5-F1
#
_cell.length_a   1.000
_cell.length_b   1.000
_cell.length_c   1.000
_cell.angle_alpha   90.00
_cell.angle_beta   90.00
_cell.angle_gamma   90.00
#
_symmetry.space_group_name_H-M   'P 1'
#
loop_
_entity.id
_entity.type
_entity.pdbx_description
1 polymer ?
#
loop_
_entity_poly.entity_id
_entity_poly.type
_entity_poly.pdbx_seq_one_letter_code
_entity_poly.pdbx_strand_id
1 'polypeptide(L)' 'MLKQNKIEAVIEELARLQGHELNSADMLELRCRVAGTLAAKERHRQRMTALDFQWKKPASPRR' A
#
# COMPACT_ATOMS: atom_id res chain seq x y z
N MET A 1 -9.98 1.96 2.98
CA MET A 1 -8.74 2.58 2.46
C MET A 1 -9.11 3.45 1.27
N LEU A 2 -8.43 4.60 1.07
CA LEU A 2 -8.59 5.35 -0.18
C LEU A 2 -8.21 4.44 -1.36
N LYS A 3 -9.00 4.50 -2.45
CA LYS A 3 -8.73 3.70 -3.65
C LYS A 3 -7.48 4.25 -4.33
N GLN A 4 -6.54 3.38 -4.68
CA GLN A 4 -5.28 3.72 -5.34
C GLN A 4 -5.50 4.62 -6.57
N ASN A 5 -6.40 4.24 -7.47
CA ASN A 5 -6.71 5.01 -8.69
C ASN A 5 -7.16 6.45 -8.39
N LYS A 6 -7.85 6.70 -7.26
CA LYS A 6 -8.24 8.07 -6.89
C LYS A 6 -7.05 8.91 -6.45
N ILE A 7 -6.08 8.29 -5.76
CA ILE A 7 -4.86 8.99 -5.34
C ILE A 7 -4.01 9.34 -6.55
N GLU A 8 -3.83 8.38 -7.47
CA GLU A 8 -3.09 8.59 -8.71
C GLU A 8 -3.71 9.71 -9.56
N ALA A 9 -5.03 9.66 -9.80
CA ALA A 9 -5.73 10.69 -10.58
C ALA A 9 -5.62 12.10 -9.95
N VAL A 10 -5.68 12.20 -8.62
CA VAL A 10 -5.53 13.50 -7.93
C VAL A 10 -4.10 14.04 -8.08
N ILE A 11 -3.08 13.18 -8.00
CA ILE A 11 -1.69 13.61 -8.17
C ILE A 11 -1.40 13.98 -9.63
N GLU A 12 -1.99 13.27 -10.58
CA GLU A 12 -1.92 13.59 -12.00
C GLU A 12 -2.54 14.96 -12.31
N GLU A 13 -3.76 15.23 -11.81
CA GLU A 13 -4.39 16.55 -11.96
C GLU A 13 -3.61 17.65 -11.24
N LEU A 14 -3.03 17.37 -10.06
CA LEU A 14 -2.19 18.33 -9.36
C LEU A 14 -0.94 18.69 -10.19
N ALA A 15 -0.28 17.69 -10.79
CA ALA A 15 0.86 17.91 -11.67
C ALA A 15 0.48 18.75 -12.89
N ARG A 16 -0.67 18.46 -13.50
CA ARG A 16 -1.22 19.22 -14.62
C ARG A 16 -1.48 20.69 -14.25
N LEU A 17 -2.07 20.95 -13.09
CA LEU A 17 -2.31 22.31 -12.58
C LEU A 17 -1.01 23.08 -12.30
N GLN A 18 0.08 22.37 -12.00
CA GLN A 18 1.42 22.93 -11.82
C GLN A 18 2.20 23.09 -13.13
N GLY A 19 1.61 22.70 -14.27
CA GLY A 19 2.26 22.75 -15.59
C GLY A 19 3.30 21.65 -15.80
N HIS A 20 3.28 20.59 -14.99
CA HIS A 20 4.12 19.42 -15.17
C HIS A 20 3.39 18.36 -16.01
N GLU A 21 3.98 18.00 -17.15
CA GLU A 21 3.56 16.81 -17.90
C GLU A 21 4.26 15.57 -17.37
N LEU A 22 3.49 14.60 -16.89
CA LEU A 22 4.00 13.33 -16.41
C LEU A 22 4.22 12.40 -17.61
N ASN A 23 5.46 11.94 -17.79
CA ASN A 23 5.76 10.94 -18.80
C ASN A 23 5.43 9.52 -18.28
N SER A 24 5.61 8.50 -19.13
CA SER A 24 5.33 7.10 -18.77
C SER A 24 6.16 6.58 -17.59
N ALA A 25 7.40 7.04 -17.43
CA ALA A 25 8.26 6.66 -16.32
C ALA A 25 7.81 7.33 -15.02
N ASP A 26 7.42 8.61 -15.06
CA ASP A 26 6.87 9.33 -13.91
C ASP A 26 5.58 8.66 -13.42
N MET A 27 4.72 8.26 -14.36
CA MET A 27 3.48 7.53 -14.04
C MET A 27 3.75 6.15 -13.43
N LEU A 28 4.81 5.46 -13.86
CA LEU A 28 5.22 4.20 -13.25
C LEU A 28 5.75 4.43 -11.83
N GLU A 29 6.59 5.45 -11.63
CA GLU A 29 7.12 5.81 -10.34
C GLU A 29 6.01 6.20 -9.35
N LEU A 30 5.05 7.01 -9.81
CA LEU A 30 3.85 7.39 -9.06
C LEU A 30 3.11 6.15 -8.54
N ARG A 31 2.79 5.21 -9.43
CA ARG A 31 2.08 3.96 -9.08
C ARG A 31 2.85 3.14 -8.06
N CYS A 32 4.15 2.96 -8.26
CA CYS A 32 5.02 2.22 -7.33
C CYS A 32 5.04 2.86 -5.94
N ARG A 33 5.22 4.18 -5.87
CA ARG A 33 5.23 4.92 -4.60
C ARG A 33 3.89 4.82 -3.88
N VAL A 34 2.78 5.07 -4.59
CA VAL A 34 1.41 4.98 -4.02
C VAL A 34 1.14 3.56 -3.51
N ALA A 35 1.42 2.54 -4.30
CA ALA A 35 1.25 1.14 -3.88
C ALA A 35 2.09 0.81 -2.63
N GLY A 36 3.35 1.23 -2.59
CA GLY A 36 4.24 1.03 -1.46
C GLY A 36 3.73 1.66 -0.16
N THR A 37 3.29 2.93 -0.23
CA THR A 37 2.73 3.66 0.92
C THR A 37 1.43 3.04 1.41
N LEU A 38 0.54 2.64 0.50
CA LEU A 38 -0.72 1.97 0.83
C LEU A 38 -0.47 0.62 1.51
N ALA A 39 0.45 -0.19 0.98
CA ALA A 39 0.84 -1.47 1.59
C ALA A 39 1.49 -1.28 2.97
N ALA A 40 2.30 -0.24 3.15
CA ALA A 40 2.91 0.07 4.45
C ALA A 40 1.85 0.46 5.50
N LYS A 41 0.88 1.29 5.11
CA LYS A 41 -0.25 1.69 5.96
C LYS A 41 -1.10 0.50 6.36
N GLU A 42 -1.40 -0.39 5.40
CA GLU A 42 -2.17 -1.60 5.68
C GLU A 42 -1.42 -2.55 6.60
N ARG A 43 -0.12 -2.79 6.40
CA ARG A 43 0.72 -3.56 7.33
C ARG A 43 0.76 -2.95 8.72
N HIS A 44 0.80 -1.62 8.82
CA HIS A 44 0.71 -0.96 10.11
C HIS A 44 -0.64 -1.20 10.79
N ARG A 45 -1.75 -1.03 10.06
CA ARG A 45 -3.10 -1.33 10.56
C ARG A 45 -3.20 -2.77 11.05
N GLN A 46 -2.75 -3.73 10.25
CA GLN A 46 -2.75 -5.15 10.60
C GLN A 46 -1.97 -5.44 11.87
N ARG A 47 -0.78 -4.84 12.04
CA ARG A 47 0.02 -4.98 13.27
C ARG A 47 -0.70 -4.42 14.49
N MET A 48 -1.36 -3.27 14.37
CA MET A 48 -2.08 -2.65 15.48
C MET A 48 -3.37 -3.39 15.85
N THR A 49 -3.99 -4.08 14.90
CA THR A 49 -5.20 -4.89 15.13
C THR A 49 -4.92 -6.36 15.41
N ALA A 50 -3.66 -6.79 15.33
CA ALA A 50 -3.29 -8.18 15.57
C ALA A 50 -3.56 -8.53 17.04
N LEU A 51 -4.14 -9.71 17.26
CA LEU A 51 -4.24 -10.28 18.60
C LEU A 51 -2.85 -10.68 19.10
N ASP A 52 -2.71 -10.77 20.40
CA ASP A 52 -1.48 -11.23 21.03
C ASP A 52 -1.07 -12.61 20.48
N PHE A 53 0.20 -12.74 20.13
CA PHE A 53 0.75 -13.99 19.65
C PHE A 53 0.70 -15.05 20.76
N GLN A 54 -0.06 -16.12 20.54
CA GLN A 54 -0.08 -17.29 21.40
C GLN A 54 0.60 -18.46 20.72
N TRP A 55 1.75 -18.87 21.25
CA TRP A 55 2.41 -20.09 20.80
C TRP A 55 1.54 -21.31 21.16
N LYS A 56 1.09 -22.05 20.14
CA LYS A 56 0.37 -23.31 20.32
C LYS A 56 1.33 -24.46 20.06
N LYS A 57 1.46 -25.35 21.04
CA LYS A 57 2.24 -26.59 20.89
C LYS A 57 1.67 -27.40 19.72
N PRO A 58 2.49 -27.80 18.74
CA PRO A 58 2.01 -28.61 17.63
C PRO A 58 1.46 -29.95 18.14
N ALA A 59 0.41 -30.45 17.50
CA ALA A 59 -0.14 -31.76 17.80
C ALA A 59 0.92 -32.85 17.55
N SER A 60 0.92 -33.90 18.39
CA SER A 60 1.86 -35.01 18.23
C SER A 60 1.73 -35.62 16.82
N PRO A 61 2.85 -35.97 16.17
CA PRO A 61 2.80 -36.64 14.87
C PRO A 61 1.95 -37.91 14.98
N ARG A 62 1.06 -38.16 14.01
CA ARG A 62 0.38 -39.45 13.92
C ARG A 62 1.43 -40.49 13.56
N ARG A 63 1.66 -41.42 14.47
CA ARG A 63 2.60 -42.53 14.31
C ARG A 63 1.92 -43.69 13.61
#